data_AF-A0A517NLB6-F1
#
_entry.id   AF-A0A517NLB6-F1
#
_cell.length_a   1.000
_cell.length_b   1.000
_cell.length_c   1.000
_cell.angle_alpha   90.00
_cell.angle_beta   90.00
_cell.angle_gamma   90.00
#
_symmetry.space_group_name_H-M   'P 1'
#
loop_
_entity.id
_entity.type
_entity.pdbx_description
1 polymer ?
#
loop_
_entity_poly.entity_id
_entity_poly.type
_entity_poly.pdbx_seq_one_letter_code
_entity_poly.pdbx_strand_id
1 'polypeptide(L)'
;MDRLELLRRWDERRNQSALAAPAQWLDWRIHKKLAKWTGRARKRQANLFWGQPMTIVYPENVSNRIGRHGYFEDDVTAMFLDVLRPGMVIYDIGSHYGFFSLLASEIVGATGQVLAWEPTPSTFALLSENADRRENITAVNLAAFSCTGSLRFLQQDVRDSSLNFVVHESESVDCPGAHVITVPAVALDDYVTEHPEPDFLKIDAEGAEGQILEGMIEIIKRSHPGISLEMGDRVNEKTGNRPCRENVEFLMDHGYQPFEYRNRQRHAHQIETRYQYKNLLFRHPQWRFMESGSAAQAPCQQHSSETDHQPTGFAQPR
;
A
#
# COMPACT_ATOMS: atom_id res chain seq x y z
N MET A 1 12.47 -14.36 9.18
CA MET A 1 12.75 -15.46 8.22
C MET A 1 13.54 -14.88 7.04
N ASP A 2 14.34 -15.65 6.29
CA ASP A 2 15.02 -15.08 5.11
C ASP A 2 14.04 -14.79 3.96
N ARG A 3 14.36 -13.78 3.13
CA ARG A 3 13.55 -13.29 2.01
C ARG A 3 13.24 -14.38 0.98
N LEU A 4 14.22 -15.23 0.66
CA LEU A 4 14.03 -16.30 -0.32
C LEU A 4 12.99 -17.32 0.15
N GLU A 5 12.96 -17.60 1.46
CA GLU A 5 11.97 -18.48 2.06
C GLU A 5 10.56 -17.85 2.06
N LEU A 6 10.45 -16.54 2.29
CA LEU A 6 9.18 -15.81 2.14
C LEU A 6 8.64 -15.92 0.71
N LEU A 7 9.49 -15.69 -0.29
CA LEU A 7 9.12 -15.80 -1.71
C LEU A 7 8.68 -17.22 -2.06
N ARG A 8 9.44 -18.24 -1.63
CA ARG A 8 9.09 -19.65 -1.85
C ARG A 8 7.73 -19.99 -1.26
N ARG A 9 7.49 -19.64 0.01
CA ARG A 9 6.20 -19.90 0.69
C ARG A 9 5.05 -19.18 0.02
N TRP A 10 5.27 -17.93 -0.41
CA TRP A 10 4.26 -17.18 -1.14
C TRP A 10 3.91 -17.84 -2.47
N ASP A 11 4.91 -18.25 -3.25
CA ASP A 11 4.69 -18.96 -4.52
C ASP A 11 3.97 -20.30 -4.34
N GLU A 12 4.36 -21.08 -3.34
CA GLU A 12 3.65 -22.31 -2.97
C GLU A 12 2.19 -22.04 -2.62
N ARG A 13 1.95 -21.00 -1.81
CA ARG A 13 0.62 -20.62 -1.39
C ARG A 13 -0.26 -20.15 -2.55
N ARG A 14 0.31 -19.43 -3.53
CA ARG A 14 -0.43 -18.99 -4.73
C ARG A 14 -0.80 -20.15 -5.65
N ASN A 15 0.10 -21.13 -5.78
CA ASN A 15 -0.10 -22.30 -6.63
C ASN A 15 -0.94 -23.40 -5.96
N GLN A 16 -1.27 -23.26 -4.67
CA GLN A 16 -2.17 -24.18 -3.96
C GLN A 16 -3.60 -24.09 -4.51
N SER A 17 -4.07 -25.21 -5.06
CA SER A 17 -5.49 -25.37 -5.36
C SER A 17 -6.31 -25.44 -4.07
N ALA A 18 -7.63 -25.20 -4.16
CA ALA A 18 -8.53 -25.40 -3.01
C ALA A 18 -8.48 -26.83 -2.44
N LEU A 19 -8.08 -27.82 -3.26
CA LEU A 19 -7.88 -29.22 -2.86
C LEU A 19 -6.59 -29.43 -2.05
N ALA A 20 -5.61 -28.55 -2.18
CA ALA A 20 -4.35 -28.62 -1.46
C ALA A 20 -4.44 -28.04 -0.03
N ALA A 21 -5.47 -27.24 0.27
CA ALA A 21 -5.73 -26.68 1.62
C ALA A 21 -7.22 -26.77 2.00
N PRO A 22 -7.82 -27.98 2.03
CA PRO A 22 -9.27 -28.15 2.15
C PRO A 22 -9.83 -27.64 3.47
N ALA A 23 -9.07 -27.76 4.57
CA ALA A 23 -9.49 -27.28 5.89
C ALA A 23 -9.68 -25.75 5.92
N GLN A 24 -8.69 -25.00 5.41
CA GLN A 24 -8.77 -23.54 5.35
C GLN A 24 -9.88 -23.08 4.39
N TRP A 25 -9.97 -23.71 3.22
CA TRP A 25 -11.00 -23.38 2.26
C TRP A 25 -12.40 -23.62 2.82
N LEU A 26 -12.60 -24.72 3.54
CA LEU A 26 -13.87 -25.06 4.17
C LEU A 26 -14.19 -24.07 5.30
N ASP A 27 -13.22 -23.76 6.15
CA ASP A 27 -13.35 -22.78 7.22
C ASP A 27 -13.79 -21.41 6.68
N TRP A 28 -13.05 -20.88 5.69
CA TRP A 28 -13.41 -19.65 4.98
C TRP A 28 -14.83 -19.70 4.42
N ARG A 29 -15.16 -20.77 3.69
CA ARG A 29 -16.46 -20.90 3.00
C ARG A 29 -17.63 -20.98 3.98
N ILE A 30 -17.48 -21.72 5.08
CA ILE A 30 -18.50 -21.86 6.12
C ILE A 30 -18.70 -20.51 6.84
N HIS A 31 -17.62 -19.92 7.35
CA HIS A 31 -17.73 -18.75 8.21
C HIS A 31 -18.14 -17.49 7.45
N LYS A 32 -17.71 -17.35 6.19
CA LYS A 32 -18.22 -16.30 5.30
C LYS A 32 -19.73 -16.45 5.05
N LYS A 33 -20.20 -17.67 4.73
CA LYS A 33 -21.63 -17.91 4.50
C LYS A 33 -22.45 -17.69 5.76
N LEU A 34 -21.97 -18.16 6.91
CA LEU A 34 -22.63 -17.96 8.19
C LEU A 34 -22.72 -16.48 8.54
N ALA A 35 -21.64 -15.71 8.42
CA ALA A 35 -21.66 -14.27 8.68
C ALA A 35 -22.70 -13.54 7.82
N LYS A 36 -22.77 -13.90 6.53
CA LYS A 36 -23.78 -13.37 5.60
C LYS A 36 -25.21 -13.79 5.98
N TRP A 37 -25.42 -15.05 6.34
CA TRP A 37 -26.74 -15.59 6.70
C TRP A 37 -27.26 -15.04 8.03
N THR A 38 -26.39 -14.90 9.03
CA THR A 38 -26.76 -14.40 10.35
C THR A 38 -26.75 -12.88 10.45
N GLY A 39 -26.22 -12.17 9.45
CA GLY A 39 -26.03 -10.71 9.50
C GLY A 39 -25.08 -10.26 10.61
N ARG A 40 -24.18 -11.13 11.08
CA ARG A 40 -23.29 -10.86 12.23
C ARG A 40 -21.84 -11.06 11.82
N ALA A 41 -21.00 -10.10 12.17
CA ALA A 41 -19.57 -10.19 11.98
C ALA A 41 -18.99 -11.39 12.75
N ARG A 42 -18.01 -12.08 12.15
CA ARG A 42 -17.35 -13.24 12.74
C ARG A 42 -15.84 -13.09 12.68
N LYS A 43 -15.24 -12.83 13.85
CA LYS A 43 -13.79 -12.87 14.03
C LYS A 43 -13.27 -14.30 13.88
N ARG A 44 -12.18 -14.49 13.13
CA ARG A 44 -11.51 -15.77 12.87
C ARG A 44 -9.99 -15.57 12.77
N GLN A 45 -9.24 -16.66 12.94
CA GLN A 45 -7.80 -16.69 12.67
C GLN A 45 -7.56 -17.26 11.27
N ALA A 46 -6.70 -16.60 10.50
CA ALA A 46 -6.23 -17.06 9.20
C ALA A 46 -4.71 -17.18 9.20
N ASN A 47 -4.18 -18.27 8.63
CA ASN A 47 -2.75 -18.46 8.48
C ASN A 47 -2.25 -17.72 7.25
N LEU A 48 -1.35 -16.76 7.48
CA LEU A 48 -0.65 -16.02 6.46
C LEU A 48 0.35 -16.92 5.74
N PHE A 49 0.77 -16.55 4.53
CA PHE A 49 1.64 -17.41 3.72
C PHE A 49 3.00 -17.71 4.36
N TRP A 50 3.46 -16.87 5.30
CA TRP A 50 4.68 -17.11 6.08
C TRP A 50 4.46 -17.94 7.35
N GLY A 51 3.23 -18.38 7.63
CA GLY A 51 2.88 -19.32 8.69
C GLY A 51 2.38 -18.69 9.98
N GLN A 52 2.37 -17.36 10.09
CA GLN A 52 1.83 -16.67 11.28
C GLN A 52 0.32 -16.46 11.17
N PRO A 53 -0.40 -16.45 12.30
CA PRO A 53 -1.83 -16.18 12.30
C PRO A 53 -2.13 -14.67 12.23
N MET A 54 -3.23 -14.33 11.58
CA MET A 54 -3.85 -13.01 11.60
C MET A 54 -5.31 -13.14 11.99
N THR A 55 -5.75 -12.25 12.86
CA THR A 55 -7.15 -12.06 13.18
C THR A 55 -7.84 -11.33 12.03
N ILE A 56 -8.85 -11.96 11.45
CA ILE A 56 -9.67 -11.45 10.35
C ILE A 56 -11.15 -11.46 10.73
N VAL A 57 -11.99 -10.72 10.00
CA VAL A 57 -13.42 -10.61 10.30
C VAL A 57 -14.25 -10.88 9.05
N TYR A 58 -15.13 -11.88 9.07
CA TYR A 58 -16.12 -12.05 8.00
C TYR A 58 -17.38 -11.22 8.28
N PRO A 59 -18.02 -10.63 7.26
CA PRO A 59 -17.78 -10.80 5.82
C PRO A 59 -16.91 -9.69 5.19
N GLU A 60 -16.02 -9.05 5.95
CA GLU A 60 -15.16 -7.95 5.47
C GLU A 60 -14.33 -8.38 4.23
N ASN A 61 -14.19 -7.49 3.25
CA ASN A 61 -13.71 -7.82 1.91
C ASN A 61 -12.23 -8.23 1.86
N VAL A 62 -11.35 -7.54 2.58
CA VAL A 62 -9.92 -7.85 2.69
C VAL A 62 -9.76 -9.17 3.46
N SER A 63 -10.46 -9.32 4.58
CA SER A 63 -10.56 -10.54 5.38
C SER A 63 -11.05 -11.74 4.55
N ASN A 64 -11.98 -11.52 3.61
CA ASN A 64 -12.42 -12.57 2.69
C ASN A 64 -11.30 -13.07 1.79
N ARG A 65 -10.39 -12.18 1.33
CA ARG A 65 -9.24 -12.55 0.50
C ARG A 65 -8.17 -13.25 1.34
N ILE A 66 -7.79 -12.66 2.48
CA ILE A 66 -6.79 -13.21 3.40
C ILE A 66 -7.24 -14.56 3.95
N GLY A 67 -8.49 -14.70 4.38
CA GLY A 67 -9.00 -15.97 4.89
C GLY A 67 -8.94 -17.11 3.86
N ARG A 68 -9.19 -16.78 2.58
CA ARG A 68 -9.13 -17.75 1.47
C ARG A 68 -7.71 -18.10 1.04
N HIS A 69 -6.84 -17.10 0.93
CA HIS A 69 -5.56 -17.22 0.24
C HIS A 69 -4.35 -17.16 1.19
N GLY A 70 -4.50 -16.57 2.38
CA GLY A 70 -3.40 -16.27 3.29
C GLY A 70 -2.53 -15.09 2.85
N TYR A 71 -2.94 -14.35 1.83
CA TYR A 71 -2.31 -13.13 1.33
C TYR A 71 -3.35 -12.18 0.72
N PHE A 72 -2.94 -10.95 0.50
CA PHE A 72 -3.72 -9.89 -0.14
C PHE A 72 -2.82 -9.08 -1.08
N GLU A 73 -3.40 -8.56 -2.17
CA GLU A 73 -2.72 -7.75 -3.20
C GLU A 73 -1.33 -8.25 -3.64
N ASP A 74 -1.32 -9.07 -4.69
CA ASP A 74 -0.10 -9.73 -5.15
C ASP A 74 1.02 -8.76 -5.54
N ASP A 75 0.69 -7.67 -6.25
CA ASP A 75 1.69 -6.72 -6.72
C ASP A 75 2.26 -5.86 -5.58
N VAL A 76 1.47 -5.51 -4.57
CA VAL A 76 1.95 -4.81 -3.37
C VAL A 76 2.76 -5.76 -2.47
N THR A 77 2.34 -7.02 -2.35
CA THR A 77 3.14 -8.06 -1.69
C THR A 77 4.50 -8.25 -2.38
N ALA A 78 4.53 -8.29 -3.71
CA ALA A 78 5.76 -8.35 -4.48
C ALA A 78 6.66 -7.14 -4.22
N MET A 79 6.09 -5.93 -4.20
CA MET A 79 6.81 -4.71 -3.88
C MET A 79 7.42 -4.76 -2.48
N PHE A 80 6.67 -5.13 -1.44
CA PHE A 80 7.20 -5.26 -0.08
C PHE A 80 8.37 -6.23 -0.01
N LEU A 81 8.20 -7.41 -0.63
CA LEU A 81 9.27 -8.41 -0.72
C LEU A 81 10.45 -7.91 -1.56
N ASP A 82 10.25 -7.00 -2.51
CA ASP A 82 11.31 -6.46 -3.35
C ASP A 82 12.11 -5.35 -2.67
N VAL A 83 11.46 -4.48 -1.91
CA VAL A 83 12.07 -3.21 -1.48
C VAL A 83 12.40 -3.13 0.00
N LEU A 84 11.71 -3.89 0.86
CA LEU A 84 11.98 -3.86 2.29
C LEU A 84 13.24 -4.66 2.64
N ARG A 85 13.98 -4.21 3.65
CA ARG A 85 15.24 -4.79 4.10
C ARG A 85 15.26 -4.93 5.63
N PRO A 86 16.01 -5.90 6.20
CA PRO A 86 16.21 -6.00 7.63
C PRO A 86 16.68 -4.67 8.24
N GLY A 87 16.15 -4.32 9.41
CA GLY A 87 16.53 -3.09 10.12
C GLY A 87 15.81 -1.81 9.72
N MET A 88 14.98 -1.82 8.67
CA MET A 88 14.24 -0.62 8.26
C MET A 88 13.16 -0.20 9.26
N VAL A 89 12.90 1.11 9.31
CA VAL A 89 11.72 1.73 9.94
C VAL A 89 10.62 1.90 8.88
N ILE A 90 9.46 1.28 9.09
CA ILE A 90 8.35 1.25 8.14
C ILE A 90 7.14 1.98 8.73
N TYR A 91 6.55 2.89 7.97
CA TYR A 91 5.24 3.44 8.30
C TYR A 91 4.20 2.84 7.35
N ASP A 92 3.20 2.15 7.90
CA ASP A 92 2.07 1.58 7.15
C ASP A 92 0.83 2.44 7.45
N ILE A 93 0.59 3.45 6.63
CA ILE A 93 -0.50 4.42 6.79
C ILE A 93 -1.77 3.87 6.14
N GLY A 94 -2.83 3.72 6.95
CA GLY A 94 -4.05 3.02 6.55
C GLY A 94 -3.89 1.50 6.64
N SER A 95 -3.33 1.04 7.76
CA SER A 95 -2.95 -0.37 7.95
C SER A 95 -4.15 -1.32 8.03
N HIS A 96 -5.36 -0.80 8.25
CA HIS A 96 -6.58 -1.58 8.45
C HIS A 96 -6.38 -2.63 9.55
N TYR A 97 -6.52 -3.93 9.27
CA TYR A 97 -6.25 -5.00 10.25
C TYR A 97 -4.77 -5.40 10.34
N GLY A 98 -3.87 -4.82 9.53
CA GLY A 98 -2.42 -4.97 9.69
C GLY A 98 -1.76 -6.04 8.83
N PHE A 99 -2.35 -6.45 7.70
CA PHE A 99 -1.74 -7.46 6.83
C PHE A 99 -0.34 -7.04 6.37
N PHE A 100 -0.20 -5.82 5.83
CA PHE A 100 1.07 -5.29 5.35
C PHE A 100 2.03 -4.95 6.49
N SER A 101 1.52 -4.49 7.63
CA SER A 101 2.34 -4.32 8.85
C SER A 101 2.94 -5.63 9.36
N LEU A 102 2.18 -6.73 9.37
CA LEU A 102 2.69 -8.04 9.77
C LEU A 102 3.70 -8.60 8.76
N LEU A 103 3.50 -8.34 7.47
CA LEU A 103 4.46 -8.71 6.42
C LEU A 103 5.75 -7.89 6.55
N ALA A 104 5.64 -6.57 6.70
CA ALA A 104 6.78 -5.68 6.93
C ALA A 104 7.58 -6.11 8.15
N SER A 105 6.91 -6.39 9.28
CA SER A 105 7.53 -6.88 10.51
C SER A 105 8.34 -8.15 10.31
N GLU A 106 7.83 -9.10 9.50
CA GLU A 106 8.55 -10.33 9.18
C GLU A 106 9.79 -10.08 8.30
N ILE A 107 9.73 -9.11 7.38
CA ILE A 107 10.84 -8.78 6.46
C ILE A 107 11.93 -7.96 7.17
N VAL A 108 11.55 -6.93 7.93
CA VAL A 108 12.51 -6.03 8.59
C VAL A 108 13.13 -6.66 9.84
N GLY A 109 12.47 -7.67 10.41
CA GLY A 109 12.96 -8.45 11.53
C GLY A 109 13.10 -7.66 12.83
N ALA A 110 13.70 -8.29 13.84
CA ALA A 110 13.75 -7.75 15.21
C ALA A 110 14.58 -6.46 15.35
N THR A 111 15.42 -6.13 14.38
CA THR A 111 16.21 -4.89 14.36
C THR A 111 15.52 -3.75 13.62
N GLY A 112 14.43 -4.02 12.90
CA GLY A 112 13.60 -3.00 12.26
C GLY A 112 12.39 -2.66 13.12
N GLN A 113 11.60 -1.68 12.67
CA GLN A 113 10.41 -1.22 13.36
C GLN A 113 9.28 -0.96 12.36
N VAL A 114 8.04 -1.29 12.74
CA VAL A 114 6.85 -0.98 11.95
C VAL A 114 5.91 -0.14 12.79
N LEU A 115 5.53 1.03 12.28
CA LEU A 115 4.48 1.85 12.84
C LEU A 115 3.23 1.66 11.97
N ALA A 116 2.20 1.04 12.54
CA ALA A 116 0.99 0.64 11.84
C ALA A 116 -0.15 1.61 12.19
N TRP A 117 -0.57 2.45 11.24
CA TRP A 117 -1.49 3.54 11.52
C TRP A 117 -2.91 3.20 11.08
N GLU A 118 -3.85 3.31 12.00
CA GLU A 118 -5.28 3.18 11.72
C GLU A 118 -6.07 4.15 12.60
N PRO A 119 -6.72 5.18 12.03
CA PRO A 119 -7.42 6.17 12.82
C PRO A 119 -8.76 5.68 13.38
N THR A 120 -9.41 4.72 12.72
CA THR A 120 -10.76 4.27 13.09
C THR A 120 -10.71 3.39 14.35
N PRO A 121 -11.29 3.78 15.50
CA PRO A 121 -11.11 3.04 16.75
C PRO A 121 -11.53 1.56 16.70
N SER A 122 -12.61 1.23 15.97
CA SER A 122 -13.07 -0.16 15.82
C SER A 122 -12.11 -1.02 14.99
N THR A 123 -11.50 -0.43 13.96
CA THR A 123 -10.52 -1.11 13.10
C THR A 123 -9.18 -1.20 13.82
N PHE A 124 -8.78 -0.12 14.49
CA PHE A 124 -7.58 -0.05 15.31
C PHE A 124 -7.56 -1.11 16.41
N ALA A 125 -8.69 -1.42 17.05
CA ALA A 125 -8.76 -2.48 18.05
C ALA A 125 -8.34 -3.86 17.49
N LEU A 126 -8.66 -4.13 16.21
CA LEU A 126 -8.25 -5.35 15.51
C LEU A 126 -6.80 -5.28 15.04
N LEU A 127 -6.35 -4.11 14.58
CA LEU A 127 -4.96 -3.85 14.28
C LEU A 127 -4.07 -4.10 15.50
N SER A 128 -4.41 -3.52 16.64
CA SER A 128 -3.68 -3.66 17.90
C SER A 128 -3.57 -5.13 18.30
N GLU A 129 -4.67 -5.88 18.26
CA GLU A 129 -4.61 -7.32 18.55
C GLU A 129 -3.65 -8.07 17.60
N ASN A 130 -3.62 -7.69 16.32
CA ASN A 130 -2.70 -8.26 15.34
C ASN A 130 -1.24 -7.84 15.59
N ALA A 131 -1.01 -6.56 15.88
CA ALA A 131 0.28 -5.96 16.15
C ALA A 131 0.93 -6.52 17.43
N ASP A 132 0.16 -6.73 18.50
CA ASP A 132 0.62 -7.20 19.82
C ASP A 132 1.31 -8.58 19.76
N ARG A 133 1.16 -9.30 18.64
CA ARG A 133 1.85 -10.58 18.39
C ARG A 133 3.33 -10.39 18.00
N ARG A 134 3.81 -9.16 17.84
CA ARG A 134 5.15 -8.82 17.36
C ARG A 134 5.74 -7.69 18.20
N GLU A 135 6.97 -7.89 18.67
CA GLU A 135 7.68 -6.90 19.47
C GLU A 135 8.11 -5.65 18.68
N ASN A 136 8.24 -5.78 17.35
CA ASN A 136 8.70 -4.72 16.46
C ASN A 136 7.57 -3.97 15.74
N ILE A 137 6.31 -4.15 16.15
CA ILE A 137 5.18 -3.37 15.63
C ILE A 137 4.65 -2.45 16.73
N THR A 138 4.45 -1.18 16.40
CA THR A 138 3.71 -0.22 17.21
C THR A 138 2.44 0.18 16.47
N ALA A 139 1.27 -0.14 17.03
CA ALA A 139 -0.01 0.31 16.48
C ALA A 139 -0.24 1.78 16.87
N VAL A 140 -0.57 2.64 15.90
CA VAL A 140 -0.78 4.07 16.07
C VAL A 140 -2.24 4.42 15.76
N ASN A 141 -3.01 4.86 16.76
CA ASN A 141 -4.40 5.28 16.59
C ASN A 141 -4.50 6.78 16.28
N LEU A 142 -3.85 7.22 15.21
CA LEU A 142 -3.86 8.58 14.70
C LEU A 142 -4.07 8.55 13.19
N ALA A 143 -4.68 9.60 12.63
CA ALA A 143 -4.62 9.85 11.20
C ALA A 143 -3.32 10.61 10.87
N ALA A 144 -2.55 10.15 9.89
CA ALA A 144 -1.56 11.01 9.24
C ALA A 144 -2.30 11.99 8.33
N PHE A 145 -1.92 13.28 8.36
CA PHE A 145 -2.58 14.31 7.55
C PHE A 145 -1.68 15.53 7.35
N SER A 146 -2.21 16.60 6.74
CA SER A 146 -1.45 17.82 6.45
C SER A 146 -1.15 18.68 7.69
N CYS A 147 -1.92 18.54 8.77
CA CYS A 147 -1.69 19.27 10.02
C CYS A 147 -2.16 18.49 11.26
N THR A 148 -1.58 18.82 12.41
CA THR A 148 -1.93 18.25 13.70
C THR A 148 -3.24 18.84 14.24
N GLY A 149 -4.16 17.98 14.68
CA GLY A 149 -5.48 18.39 15.16
C GLY A 149 -6.48 17.25 15.23
N SER A 150 -7.70 17.49 14.73
CA SER A 150 -8.77 16.50 14.69
C SER A 150 -9.44 16.52 13.32
N LEU A 151 -9.77 15.34 12.81
CA LEU A 151 -10.43 15.15 11.52
C LEU A 151 -11.77 14.47 11.70
N ARG A 152 -12.72 14.84 10.83
CA ARG A 152 -13.96 14.09 10.67
C ARG A 152 -13.70 12.93 9.70
N PHE A 153 -14.07 11.73 10.11
CA PHE A 153 -13.87 10.50 9.35
C PHE A 153 -15.21 9.82 9.13
N LEU A 154 -15.48 9.37 7.92
CA LEU A 154 -16.59 8.46 7.65
C LEU A 154 -16.14 7.03 7.95
N GLN A 155 -16.68 6.47 9.02
CA GLN A 155 -16.53 5.07 9.35
C GLN A 155 -17.63 4.28 8.66
N GLN A 156 -17.26 3.38 7.76
CA GLN A 156 -18.18 2.42 7.15
C GLN A 156 -18.47 1.25 8.09
N ASP A 157 -19.53 0.51 7.76
CA ASP A 157 -19.85 -0.76 8.40
C ASP A 157 -18.71 -1.78 8.25
N VAL A 158 -18.69 -2.78 9.14
CA VAL A 158 -17.64 -3.81 9.21
C VAL A 158 -17.28 -4.42 7.86
N ARG A 159 -18.27 -4.61 6.97
CA ARG A 159 -18.07 -5.22 5.66
C ARG A 159 -17.09 -4.43 4.78
N ASP A 160 -17.16 -3.12 4.85
CA ASP A 160 -16.44 -2.19 3.97
C ASP A 160 -15.51 -1.28 4.79
N SER A 161 -15.13 -1.72 5.99
CA SER A 161 -14.27 -0.98 6.94
C SER A 161 -12.87 -0.66 6.44
N SER A 162 -12.41 -1.27 5.35
CA SER A 162 -11.16 -0.87 4.68
C SER A 162 -11.30 0.42 3.88
N LEU A 163 -12.53 0.87 3.60
CA LEU A 163 -12.84 2.01 2.73
C LEU A 163 -13.24 3.25 3.55
N ASN A 164 -12.71 3.41 4.78
CA ASN A 164 -13.02 4.56 5.63
C ASN A 164 -12.22 5.78 5.15
N PHE A 165 -12.82 6.97 5.11
CA PHE A 165 -12.19 8.16 4.52
C PHE A 165 -12.52 9.47 5.25
N VAL A 166 -11.72 10.52 5.03
CA VAL A 166 -11.92 11.86 5.62
C VAL A 166 -13.12 12.56 4.98
N VAL A 167 -13.98 13.20 5.78
CA VAL A 167 -15.13 14.00 5.29
C VAL A 167 -14.97 15.48 5.58
N HIS A 168 -15.33 16.31 4.60
CA HIS A 168 -15.31 17.76 4.74
C HIS A 168 -16.55 18.30 5.47
N GLU A 169 -16.42 19.49 6.07
CA GLU A 169 -17.39 20.01 7.03
C GLU A 169 -18.79 20.25 6.43
N SER A 170 -18.86 20.57 5.13
CA SER A 170 -20.06 20.93 4.38
C SER A 170 -20.81 19.74 3.75
N GLU A 171 -20.32 18.51 3.88
CA GLU A 171 -20.89 17.36 3.16
C GLU A 171 -21.83 16.53 4.04
N SER A 172 -23.09 16.41 3.60
CA SER A 172 -24.02 15.41 4.11
C SER A 172 -23.73 14.08 3.43
N VAL A 173 -23.12 13.13 4.13
CA VAL A 173 -22.89 11.80 3.59
C VAL A 173 -24.11 10.92 3.83
N ASP A 174 -24.87 10.65 2.76
CA ASP A 174 -25.97 9.67 2.77
C ASP A 174 -25.44 8.29 2.34
N CYS A 175 -24.68 7.65 3.25
CA CYS A 175 -24.20 6.27 3.10
C CYS A 175 -24.89 5.39 4.17
N PRO A 176 -25.83 4.52 3.79
CA PRO A 176 -26.52 3.65 4.74
C PRO A 176 -25.54 2.78 5.54
N GLY A 177 -25.60 2.88 6.87
CA GLY A 177 -24.73 2.11 7.79
C GLY A 177 -23.37 2.77 8.07
N ALA A 178 -23.04 3.90 7.45
CA ALA A 178 -21.86 4.67 7.80
C ALA A 178 -22.14 5.70 8.91
N HIS A 179 -21.12 6.01 9.70
CA HIS A 179 -21.20 6.98 10.78
C HIS A 179 -20.01 7.94 10.71
N VAL A 180 -20.25 9.22 10.95
CA VAL A 180 -19.17 10.21 11.06
C VAL A 180 -18.62 10.18 12.48
N ILE A 181 -17.31 9.97 12.59
CA ILE A 181 -16.56 10.03 13.85
C ILE A 181 -15.52 11.15 13.78
N THR A 182 -15.01 11.57 14.93
CA THR A 182 -13.85 12.46 15.01
C THR A 182 -12.65 11.66 15.46
N VAL A 183 -11.54 11.77 14.74
CA VAL A 183 -10.27 11.08 15.03
C VAL A 183 -9.15 12.10 15.22
N PRO A 184 -8.21 11.86 16.13
CA PRO A 184 -7.00 12.68 16.23
C PRO A 184 -6.14 12.53 14.98
N ALA A 185 -5.50 13.61 14.55
CA ALA A 185 -4.61 13.64 13.40
C ALA A 185 -3.30 14.35 13.71
N VAL A 186 -2.25 13.99 12.99
CA VAL A 186 -0.90 14.54 13.16
C VAL A 186 -0.21 14.70 11.79
N ALA A 187 0.56 15.78 11.63
CA ALA A 187 1.50 15.88 10.52
C ALA A 187 2.69 14.96 10.78
N LEU A 188 3.15 14.21 9.78
CA LEU A 188 4.28 13.28 9.99
C LEU A 188 5.57 14.02 10.34
N ASP A 189 5.78 15.22 9.81
CA ASP A 189 6.91 16.08 10.18
C ASP A 189 6.90 16.45 11.68
N ASP A 190 5.72 16.62 12.29
CA ASP A 190 5.58 16.80 13.75
C ASP A 190 5.81 15.48 14.48
N TYR A 191 5.28 14.37 13.97
CA TYR A 191 5.35 13.07 14.64
C TYR A 191 6.79 12.56 14.81
N VAL A 192 7.64 12.77 13.80
CA VAL A 192 9.04 12.32 13.82
C VAL A 192 9.95 13.13 14.75
N THR A 193 9.45 14.17 15.43
CA THR A 193 10.26 14.86 16.46
C THR A 193 10.48 13.98 17.69
N GLU A 194 9.57 13.03 17.93
CA GLU A 194 9.60 12.10 19.08
C GLU A 194 9.75 10.63 18.66
N HIS A 195 9.68 10.34 17.36
CA HIS A 195 9.68 9.00 16.78
C HIS A 195 10.70 8.89 15.66
N PRO A 196 11.22 7.69 15.34
CA PRO A 196 12.19 7.54 14.26
C PRO A 196 11.56 7.88 12.90
N GLU A 197 12.33 8.56 12.05
CA GLU A 197 11.92 8.81 10.68
C GLU A 197 11.79 7.49 9.89
N PRO A 198 10.81 7.39 8.98
CA PRO A 198 10.64 6.20 8.16
C PRO A 198 11.76 6.05 7.13
N ASP A 199 12.19 4.82 6.90
CA ASP A 199 12.97 4.45 5.72
C ASP A 199 12.06 4.14 4.52
N PHE A 200 10.83 3.70 4.80
CA PHE A 200 9.80 3.43 3.80
C PHE A 200 8.40 3.72 4.35
N LEU A 201 7.53 4.28 3.50
CA LEU A 201 6.11 4.49 3.83
C LEU A 201 5.22 3.80 2.79
N LYS A 202 4.21 3.07 3.25
CA LYS A 202 3.01 2.78 2.45
C LYS A 202 1.92 3.76 2.87
N ILE A 203 1.28 4.40 1.91
CA ILE A 203 0.18 5.35 2.12
C ILE A 203 -1.02 4.88 1.31
N ASP A 204 -2.06 4.49 2.02
CA ASP A 204 -3.30 3.94 1.50
C ASP A 204 -4.42 4.45 2.40
N ALA A 205 -4.79 5.71 2.20
CA ALA A 205 -5.60 6.49 3.12
C ALA A 205 -6.94 6.90 2.48
N GLU A 206 -7.38 6.13 1.48
CA GLU A 206 -8.65 6.28 0.77
C GLU A 206 -8.89 7.75 0.35
N GLY A 207 -7.89 8.34 -0.30
CA GLY A 207 -7.96 9.66 -0.92
C GLY A 207 -7.21 10.77 -0.17
N ALA A 208 -6.76 10.53 1.06
CA ALA A 208 -6.00 11.51 1.84
C ALA A 208 -4.49 11.54 1.53
N GLU A 209 -4.03 10.80 0.51
CA GLU A 209 -2.60 10.65 0.19
C GLU A 209 -1.96 12.02 -0.06
N GLY A 210 -2.66 12.92 -0.73
CA GLY A 210 -2.15 14.25 -1.05
C GLY A 210 -1.89 15.11 0.19
N GLN A 211 -2.81 15.09 1.15
CA GLN A 211 -2.67 15.81 2.40
C GLN A 211 -1.58 15.20 3.29
N ILE A 212 -1.43 13.88 3.27
CA ILE A 212 -0.33 13.21 4.00
C ILE A 212 1.01 13.65 3.43
N LEU A 213 1.15 13.72 2.09
CA LEU A 213 2.36 14.22 1.44
C LEU A 213 2.70 15.67 1.85
N GLU A 214 1.68 16.52 2.01
CA GLU A 214 1.86 17.90 2.50
C GLU A 214 2.32 17.96 3.96
N GLY A 215 1.89 17.00 4.78
CA GLY A 215 2.28 16.90 6.20
C GLY A 215 3.63 16.22 6.44
N MET A 216 4.35 15.84 5.39
CA MET A 216 5.65 15.14 5.49
C MET A 216 6.74 15.73 4.57
N ILE A 217 6.59 16.99 4.18
CA ILE A 217 7.48 17.68 3.23
C ILE A 217 8.93 17.67 3.71
N GLU A 218 9.16 17.87 5.01
CA GLU A 218 10.52 17.92 5.55
C GLU A 218 11.16 16.54 5.58
N ILE A 219 10.41 15.47 5.88
CA ILE A 219 10.87 14.08 5.72
C ILE A 219 11.25 13.78 4.26
N ILE A 220 10.41 14.18 3.29
CA ILE A 220 10.65 13.97 1.85
C ILE A 220 11.96 14.62 1.41
N LYS A 221 12.21 15.86 1.86
CA LYS A 221 13.41 16.63 1.50
C LYS A 221 14.67 16.20 2.24
N ARG A 222 14.56 15.71 3.47
CA ARG A 222 15.70 15.43 4.35
C ARG A 222 16.17 13.97 4.25
N SER A 223 15.23 13.03 4.27
CA SER A 223 15.53 11.60 4.46
C SER A 223 15.26 10.76 3.23
N HIS A 224 14.49 11.29 2.29
CA HIS A 224 14.22 10.65 1.01
C HIS A 224 13.75 9.19 1.14
N PRO A 225 12.75 8.88 1.99
CA PRO A 225 12.28 7.52 2.18
C PRO A 225 11.70 6.95 0.89
N GLY A 226 11.67 5.64 0.74
CA GLY A 226 10.83 5.03 -0.30
C GLY A 226 9.34 5.24 0.03
N ILE A 227 8.52 5.56 -0.95
CA ILE A 227 7.09 5.84 -0.72
C ILE A 227 6.27 4.95 -1.65
N SER A 228 5.26 4.27 -1.13
CA SER A 228 4.21 3.68 -1.96
C SER A 228 2.89 4.40 -1.72
N LEU A 229 2.20 4.73 -2.81
CA LEU A 229 0.89 5.38 -2.78
C LEU A 229 -0.14 4.49 -3.46
N GLU A 230 -1.30 4.35 -2.81
CA GLU A 230 -2.53 3.94 -3.49
C GLU A 230 -3.03 5.10 -4.36
N MET A 231 -3.44 4.79 -5.59
CA MET A 231 -3.94 5.75 -6.56
C MET A 231 -5.31 5.30 -7.04
N GLY A 232 -6.33 6.15 -6.88
CA GLY A 232 -7.66 5.94 -7.47
C GLY A 232 -8.49 7.22 -7.52
N ASP A 233 -8.58 7.84 -8.70
CA ASP A 233 -9.29 9.13 -8.87
C ASP A 233 -10.77 9.04 -8.51
N ARG A 234 -11.39 7.86 -8.61
CA ARG A 234 -12.78 7.66 -8.20
C ARG A 234 -12.98 7.91 -6.70
N VAL A 235 -11.98 7.61 -5.88
CA VAL A 235 -12.02 7.90 -4.44
C VAL A 235 -11.84 9.39 -4.21
N ASN A 236 -10.91 10.01 -4.94
CA ASN A 236 -10.65 11.45 -4.84
C ASN A 236 -11.85 12.29 -5.26
N GLU A 237 -12.54 11.91 -6.34
CA GLU A 237 -13.78 12.56 -6.80
C GLU A 237 -14.90 12.48 -5.75
N LYS A 238 -14.99 11.37 -4.99
CA LYS A 238 -15.98 11.23 -3.92
C LYS A 238 -15.65 12.05 -2.68
N THR A 239 -14.37 12.25 -2.42
CA THR A 239 -13.87 12.94 -1.21
C THR A 239 -13.59 14.43 -1.45
N GLY A 240 -13.72 14.90 -2.70
CA GLY A 240 -13.36 16.27 -3.08
C GLY A 240 -11.85 16.51 -3.16
N ASN A 241 -11.04 15.46 -3.13
CA ASN A 241 -9.59 15.54 -3.17
C ASN A 241 -9.05 15.72 -4.59
N ARG A 242 -7.82 16.24 -4.67
CA ARG A 242 -7.14 16.49 -5.96
C ARG A 242 -6.90 15.20 -6.76
N PRO A 243 -6.81 15.26 -8.09
CA PRO A 243 -6.44 14.12 -8.92
C PRO A 243 -5.14 13.45 -8.48
N CYS A 244 -5.11 12.12 -8.56
CA CYS A 244 -3.94 11.29 -8.28
C CYS A 244 -2.69 11.73 -9.04
N ARG A 245 -2.85 12.24 -10.27
CA ARG A 245 -1.76 12.77 -11.09
C ARG A 245 -0.92 13.82 -10.36
N GLU A 246 -1.56 14.71 -9.60
CA GLU A 246 -0.85 15.78 -8.90
C GLU A 246 0.06 15.24 -7.78
N ASN A 247 -0.30 14.13 -7.14
CA ASN A 247 0.57 13.46 -6.17
C ASN A 247 1.82 12.85 -6.85
N VAL A 248 1.65 12.31 -8.07
CA VAL A 248 2.76 11.79 -8.87
C VAL A 248 3.71 12.92 -9.27
N GLU A 249 3.17 14.02 -9.79
CA GLU A 249 3.95 15.20 -10.20
C GLU A 249 4.67 15.81 -9.00
N PHE A 250 3.97 15.96 -7.86
CA PHE A 250 4.58 16.45 -6.62
C PHE A 250 5.82 15.63 -6.21
N LEU A 251 5.73 14.30 -6.18
CA LEU A 251 6.89 13.48 -5.82
C LEU A 251 8.00 13.54 -6.88
N MET A 252 7.64 13.60 -8.18
CA MET A 252 8.62 13.77 -9.26
C MET A 252 9.38 15.10 -9.16
N ASP A 253 8.69 16.18 -8.80
CA ASP A 253 9.29 17.50 -8.56
C ASP A 253 10.25 17.49 -7.36
N HIS A 254 10.04 16.57 -6.42
CA HIS A 254 10.96 16.29 -5.30
C HIS A 254 12.02 15.22 -5.62
N GLY A 255 12.22 14.89 -6.91
CA GLY A 255 13.30 14.03 -7.38
C GLY A 255 13.00 12.52 -7.34
N TYR A 256 11.76 12.13 -7.05
CA TYR A 256 11.37 10.73 -7.03
C TYR A 256 11.05 10.19 -8.42
N GLN A 257 11.36 8.90 -8.62
CA GLN A 257 11.03 8.16 -9.82
C GLN A 257 9.88 7.18 -9.52
N PRO A 258 8.77 7.22 -10.28
CA PRO A 258 7.64 6.31 -10.08
C PRO A 258 7.87 4.97 -10.79
N PHE A 259 7.47 3.90 -10.11
CA PHE A 259 7.47 2.52 -10.56
C PHE A 259 6.13 1.89 -10.24
N GLU A 260 5.77 0.85 -10.98
CA GLU A 260 4.59 0.05 -10.75
C GLU A 260 4.96 -1.44 -10.78
N TYR A 261 4.22 -2.25 -10.03
CA TYR A 261 4.33 -3.70 -10.12
C TYR A 261 3.21 -4.23 -10.99
N ARG A 262 3.58 -5.01 -12.01
CA ARG A 262 2.64 -5.74 -12.85
C ARG A 262 3.12 -7.17 -12.97
N ASN A 263 2.22 -8.12 -12.73
CA ASN A 263 2.59 -9.53 -12.70
C ASN A 263 3.78 -9.80 -11.75
N ARG A 264 3.86 -9.02 -10.65
CA ARG A 264 4.90 -9.11 -9.60
C ARG A 264 6.30 -8.66 -10.06
N GLN A 265 6.39 -8.00 -11.20
CA GLN A 265 7.64 -7.42 -11.69
C GLN A 265 7.58 -5.90 -11.64
N ARG A 266 8.69 -5.28 -11.24
CA ARG A 266 8.83 -3.82 -11.19
C ARG A 266 9.05 -3.27 -12.60
N HIS A 267 8.25 -2.27 -12.96
CA HIS A 267 8.39 -1.51 -14.20
C HIS A 267 8.47 -0.02 -13.89
N ALA A 268 9.21 0.74 -14.69
CA ALA A 268 9.10 2.20 -14.66
C ALA A 268 7.67 2.59 -15.02
N HIS A 269 7.09 3.52 -14.26
CA HIS A 269 5.74 4.00 -14.49
C HIS A 269 5.76 5.20 -15.43
N GLN A 270 4.78 5.25 -16.33
CA GLN A 270 4.54 6.44 -17.17
C GLN A 270 3.35 7.18 -16.59
N ILE A 271 3.51 8.48 -16.34
CA ILE A 271 2.46 9.30 -15.76
C ILE A 271 1.17 9.24 -16.59
N GLU A 272 0.06 8.97 -15.91
CA GLU A 272 -1.26 8.88 -16.51
C GLU A 272 -2.06 10.16 -16.24
N THR A 273 -3.03 10.46 -17.12
CA THR A 273 -3.94 11.60 -16.90
C THR A 273 -4.95 11.30 -15.80
N ARG A 274 -5.36 10.03 -15.69
CA ARG A 274 -6.26 9.55 -14.65
C ARG A 274 -5.84 8.15 -14.21
N TYR A 275 -6.10 7.84 -12.96
CA TYR A 275 -5.79 6.56 -12.32
C TYR A 275 -7.09 5.89 -11.87
N GLN A 276 -7.39 4.69 -12.40
CA GLN A 276 -8.56 3.94 -11.94
C GLN A 276 -8.34 3.34 -10.56
N TYR A 277 -7.30 2.52 -10.44
CA TYR A 277 -6.82 1.90 -9.22
C TYR A 277 -5.41 1.36 -9.49
N LYS A 278 -4.41 1.78 -8.73
CA LYS A 278 -3.02 1.28 -8.84
C LYS A 278 -2.25 1.62 -7.58
N ASN A 279 -1.31 0.74 -7.19
CA ASN A 279 -0.30 1.08 -6.21
C ASN A 279 1.01 1.43 -6.93
N LEU A 280 1.53 2.63 -6.68
CA LEU A 280 2.81 3.08 -7.21
C LEU A 280 3.88 3.02 -6.14
N LEU A 281 5.12 2.78 -6.56
CA LEU A 281 6.34 2.88 -5.77
C LEU A 281 7.15 4.07 -6.26
N PHE A 282 7.50 4.98 -5.37
CA PHE A 282 8.35 6.13 -5.63
C PHE A 282 9.70 5.93 -4.96
N ARG A 283 10.78 6.09 -5.74
CA ARG A 283 12.15 5.97 -5.26
C ARG A 283 12.93 7.23 -5.52
N HIS A 284 13.61 7.75 -4.51
CA HIS A 284 14.57 8.82 -4.66
C HIS A 284 16.00 8.26 -4.89
N PRO A 285 16.85 8.87 -5.73
CA PRO A 285 18.24 8.44 -5.92
C PRO A 285 19.10 8.46 -4.66
N GLN A 286 18.69 9.21 -3.62
CA GLN A 286 19.38 9.26 -2.33
C GLN A 286 18.76 8.35 -1.27
N TRP A 287 17.78 7.52 -1.64
CA TRP A 287 17.18 6.56 -0.72
C TRP A 287 18.22 5.54 -0.25
N ARG A 288 18.49 5.48 1.06
CA ARG A 288 19.66 4.81 1.65
C ARG A 288 19.76 3.30 1.44
N PHE A 289 18.66 2.67 1.01
CA PHE A 289 18.57 1.22 0.81
C PHE A 289 18.54 0.80 -0.67
N MET A 290 19.05 1.67 -1.56
CA MET A 290 19.33 1.25 -2.93
C MET A 290 20.29 0.06 -2.94
N GLU A 291 19.95 -0.96 -3.71
CA GLU A 291 20.83 -2.09 -3.97
C GLU A 291 22.14 -1.58 -4.58
N SER A 292 23.26 -1.83 -3.90
CA SER A 292 24.58 -1.87 -4.53
C SER A 292 24.64 -3.08 -5.48
N GLY A 293 23.92 -3.03 -6.61
CA GLY A 293 23.81 -4.21 -7.46
C GLY A 293 22.68 -4.24 -8.50
N SER A 294 22.35 -3.13 -9.15
CA SER A 294 21.75 -3.20 -10.48
C SER A 294 22.23 -1.99 -11.27
N ALA A 295 23.21 -2.24 -12.14
CA ALA A 295 23.71 -1.24 -13.06
C ALA A 295 22.54 -0.57 -13.77
N ALA A 296 22.62 0.76 -13.84
CA ALA A 296 21.81 1.60 -14.68
C ALA A 296 21.51 0.90 -16.02
N GLN A 297 20.25 0.59 -16.27
CA GLN A 297 19.79 0.55 -17.66
C GLN A 297 19.78 2.02 -18.11
N ALA A 298 20.90 2.42 -18.68
CA ALA A 298 21.09 3.71 -19.33
C ALA A 298 20.02 3.91 -20.41
N PRO A 299 19.64 5.17 -20.71
CA PRO A 299 18.68 5.47 -21.75
C PRO A 299 19.21 5.01 -23.10
N CYS A 300 18.37 4.28 -23.84
CA CYS A 300 18.61 3.88 -25.22
C CYS A 300 18.82 5.14 -26.08
N GLN A 301 20.07 5.49 -26.37
CA GLN A 301 20.41 6.48 -27.39
C GLN A 301 20.49 5.79 -28.76
N GLN A 302 19.59 6.25 -29.63
CA GLN A 302 19.73 6.47 -31.08
C GLN A 302 20.50 5.43 -31.92
N HIS A 303 19.76 4.78 -32.82
CA HIS A 303 20.26 4.46 -34.15
C HIS A 303 19.50 5.28 -35.19
N SER A 304 20.07 6.44 -35.51
CA SER A 304 19.92 7.07 -36.82
C SER A 304 20.58 6.17 -37.86
N SER A 305 19.77 5.51 -38.68
CA SER A 305 20.25 4.96 -39.96
C SER A 305 19.88 5.95 -41.05
N GLU A 306 20.80 6.87 -41.32
CA GLU A 306 20.89 7.53 -42.63
C GLU A 306 21.20 6.43 -43.66
N THR A 307 20.23 6.15 -44.53
CA THR A 307 20.49 5.39 -45.76
C THR A 307 20.64 6.40 -46.89
N ASP A 308 21.90 6.52 -47.29
CA ASP A 308 22.39 7.31 -48.40
C ASP A 308 21.95 6.66 -49.72
N HIS A 309 21.02 7.30 -50.43
CA HIS A 309 20.66 6.94 -51.80
C HIS A 309 20.57 8.20 -52.66
N GLN A 310 21.65 8.47 -53.38
CA GLN A 310 21.63 9.29 -54.59
C GLN A 310 21.94 8.45 -55.84
N PRO A 311 21.44 8.89 -57.02
CA PRO A 311 21.13 8.01 -58.14
C PRO A 311 22.19 8.08 -59.24
N THR A 312 22.41 6.95 -59.92
CA THR A 312 23.02 6.93 -61.25
C THR A 312 21.92 6.69 -62.29
N GLY A 313 21.68 7.70 -63.13
CA GLY A 313 20.72 7.63 -64.22
C GLY A 313 21.20 6.77 -65.40
N PHE A 314 20.28 6.47 -66.31
CA PHE A 314 20.40 6.83 -67.74
C PHE A 314 19.14 6.41 -68.54
N ALA A 315 18.68 7.37 -69.34
CA ALA A 315 18.04 7.26 -70.66
C ALA A 315 16.65 6.60 -70.84
N GLN A 316 15.73 7.42 -71.37
CA GLN A 316 14.51 7.02 -72.09
C GLN A 316 14.84 6.20 -73.37
N PRO A 317 13.84 5.56 -74.02
CA PRO A 317 13.12 6.28 -75.07
C PRO A 317 11.63 5.91 -75.27
N ARG A 318 10.90 6.91 -75.79
CA ARG A 318 9.58 6.95 -76.48
C ARG A 318 8.32 6.74 -75.65
#